data_AF-A0A0P1G2Y9-F1
#
_entry.id   AF-A0A0P1G2Y9-F1
#
_cell.length_a   1.000
_cell.length_b   1.000
_cell.length_c   1.000
_cell.angle_alpha   90.00
_cell.angle_beta   90.00
_cell.angle_gamma   90.00
#
_symmetry.space_group_name_H-M   'P 1'
#
loop_
_entity.id
_entity.type
_entity.pdbx_description
1 polymer ?
#
loop_
_entity_poly.entity_id
_entity_poly.type
_entity_poly.pdbx_seq_one_letter_code
_entity_poly.pdbx_strand_id
1 'polypeptide(L)'
;MDDLTQSQFLGGRVTAWQPARGYRAGVDPVLLAAAVPGTPGQTALELGCGVGVASLCLLARVPDMRITGLEIQPSYAALARRNAAESGAALEVVEADLAQLPAHLRDRQFDHVFANPPYFLRDASVSAADPGRDIALGGETPLADWVETAARRVRPKGYVSFIQRVERLPELLRAMQARLGSLQVLPLMPRRGRESQLFLIRGRKGGRAAFRLHAGIRMHEGDTHTRDQESYTSDIRAVLRDGAALPFPK
;
A
#
# COMPACT_ATOMS: atom_id res chain seq x y z
N MET A 1 20.38 13.06 2.50
CA MET A 1 18.95 13.45 2.44
C MET A 1 18.80 14.48 3.53
N ASP A 2 18.93 15.76 3.17
CA ASP A 2 19.43 16.73 4.16
C ASP A 2 18.31 17.59 4.77
N ASP A 3 17.06 17.41 4.30
CA ASP A 3 15.88 18.02 4.90
C ASP A 3 14.77 16.97 5.09
N LEU A 4 14.39 16.74 6.35
CA LEU A 4 13.37 15.77 6.78
C LEU A 4 12.28 16.49 7.56
N THR A 5 11.03 16.12 7.31
CA THR A 5 9.88 16.61 8.06
C THR A 5 9.08 15.45 8.62
N GLN A 6 8.54 15.61 9.82
CA GLN A 6 7.72 14.58 10.44
C GLN A 6 6.25 14.78 10.05
N SER A 7 5.61 13.73 9.55
CA SER A 7 4.20 13.72 9.21
C SER A 7 3.41 12.87 10.21
N GLN A 8 2.17 13.28 10.48
CA GLN A 8 1.25 12.56 11.36
C GLN A 8 0.22 11.80 10.54
N PHE A 9 0.00 10.54 10.91
CA PHE A 9 -1.02 9.65 10.35
C PHE A 9 -1.87 9.12 11.49
N LEU A 10 -3.09 8.64 11.18
CA LEU A 10 -4.01 8.07 12.18
C LEU A 10 -4.21 9.02 13.37
N GLY A 11 -4.49 10.30 13.07
CA GLY A 11 -4.75 11.30 14.11
C GLY A 11 -3.54 11.58 15.03
N GLY A 12 -2.32 11.28 14.58
CA GLY A 12 -1.10 11.43 15.37
C GLY A 12 -0.64 10.14 16.08
N ARG A 13 -1.41 9.04 15.98
CA ARG A 13 -1.02 7.74 16.52
C ARG A 13 0.19 7.13 15.81
N VAL A 14 0.43 7.53 14.57
CA VAL A 14 1.62 7.15 13.80
C VAL A 14 2.32 8.43 13.36
N THR A 15 3.61 8.53 13.65
CA THR A 15 4.48 9.57 13.14
C THR A 15 5.54 8.94 12.24
N ALA A 16 5.89 9.63 11.16
CA ALA A 16 6.95 9.17 10.27
C ALA A 16 7.76 10.36 9.74
N TRP A 17 9.09 10.24 9.84
CA TRP A 17 10.02 11.09 9.13
C TRP A 17 9.96 10.80 7.64
N GLN A 18 9.80 11.87 6.87
CA GLN A 18 9.76 11.83 5.41
C GLN A 18 10.71 12.88 4.83
N PRO A 19 11.25 12.67 3.63
CA PRO A 19 11.95 13.72 2.91
C PRO A 19 11.08 14.96 2.77
N ALA A 20 11.65 16.15 3.00
CA ALA A 20 10.94 17.40 2.74
C ALA A 20 10.54 17.53 1.27
N ARG A 21 11.40 17.03 0.37
CA ARG A 21 11.23 16.95 -1.09
C ARG A 21 11.41 15.52 -1.57
N GLY A 22 10.67 15.11 -2.59
CA GLY A 22 10.67 13.74 -3.11
C GLY A 22 9.34 13.02 -2.84
N TYR A 23 9.34 11.69 -2.84
CA TYR A 23 8.15 10.92 -2.52
C TYR A 23 7.78 11.09 -1.04
N ARG A 24 6.49 11.34 -0.81
CA ARG A 24 5.88 11.46 0.51
C ARG A 24 4.60 10.64 0.52
N ALA A 25 4.46 9.81 1.53
CA ALA A 25 3.24 9.06 1.78
C ALA A 25 2.08 10.03 2.05
N GLY A 26 1.01 9.87 1.27
CA GLY A 26 -0.28 10.53 1.46
C GLY A 26 -1.31 9.58 2.08
N VAL A 27 -2.55 9.64 1.60
CA VAL A 27 -3.65 8.81 2.12
C VAL A 27 -3.60 7.36 1.65
N ASP A 28 -2.99 7.08 0.51
CA ASP A 28 -3.05 5.76 -0.15
C ASP A 28 -2.41 4.64 0.69
N PRO A 29 -1.21 4.81 1.27
CA PRO A 29 -0.64 3.82 2.20
C PRO A 29 -1.54 3.53 3.41
N VAL A 30 -2.29 4.53 3.89
CA VAL A 30 -3.22 4.37 5.03
C VAL A 30 -4.45 3.56 4.62
N LEU A 31 -5.01 3.83 3.44
CA LEU A 31 -6.14 3.08 2.88
C LEU A 31 -5.76 1.63 2.57
N LEU A 32 -4.56 1.42 2.01
CA LEU A 32 -4.00 0.08 1.79
C LEU A 32 -3.86 -0.68 3.12
N ALA A 33 -3.23 -0.06 4.12
CA ALA A 33 -3.06 -0.65 5.45
C ALA A 33 -4.41 -1.02 6.07
N ALA A 34 -5.44 -0.18 5.93
CA ALA A 34 -6.78 -0.45 6.44
C ALA A 34 -7.48 -1.63 5.73
N ALA A 35 -7.17 -1.87 4.47
CA ALA A 35 -7.79 -2.91 3.65
C ALA A 35 -7.20 -4.32 3.86
N VAL A 36 -5.99 -4.42 4.42
CA VAL A 36 -5.35 -5.71 4.72
C VAL A 36 -6.12 -6.42 5.85
N PRO A 37 -6.67 -7.63 5.64
CA PRO A 37 -7.45 -8.34 6.66
C PRO A 37 -6.53 -9.08 7.66
N GLY A 38 -5.58 -8.35 8.24
CA GLY A 38 -4.64 -8.84 9.24
C GLY A 38 -5.29 -9.08 10.59
N THR A 39 -4.81 -10.09 11.31
CA THR A 39 -5.17 -10.38 12.70
C THR A 39 -3.90 -10.50 13.56
N PRO A 40 -4.01 -10.31 14.90
CA PRO A 40 -2.88 -10.48 15.81
C PRO A 40 -2.17 -11.82 15.60
N GLY A 41 -0.83 -11.82 15.72
CA GLY A 41 0.03 -12.98 15.53
C GLY A 41 0.33 -13.33 14.06
N GLN A 42 -0.29 -12.67 13.08
CA GLN A 42 0.01 -12.87 11.66
C GLN A 42 1.22 -12.06 11.19
N THR A 43 1.75 -12.50 10.06
CA THR A 43 2.92 -11.94 9.38
C THR A 43 2.54 -11.28 8.06
N ALA A 44 3.16 -10.16 7.73
CA ALA A 44 2.95 -9.52 6.44
C ALA A 44 4.26 -9.07 5.77
N LEU A 45 4.23 -8.97 4.45
CA LEU A 45 5.30 -8.39 3.63
C LEU A 45 4.76 -7.17 2.88
N GLU A 46 5.38 -6.01 3.07
CA GLU A 46 5.19 -4.83 2.22
C GLU A 46 6.26 -4.82 1.13
N LEU A 47 5.85 -4.86 -0.13
CA LEU A 47 6.77 -4.65 -1.26
C LEU A 47 6.82 -3.16 -1.57
N GLY A 48 8.03 -2.59 -1.63
CA GLY A 48 8.23 -1.16 -1.86
C GLY A 48 7.72 -0.32 -0.69
N CYS A 49 8.26 -0.53 0.51
CA CYS A 49 7.71 0.07 1.73
C CYS A 49 8.01 1.57 1.89
N GLY A 50 8.91 2.15 1.09
CA GLY A 50 9.32 3.55 1.22
C GLY A 50 9.81 3.82 2.64
N VAL A 51 9.25 4.85 3.29
CA VAL A 51 9.54 5.19 4.70
C VAL A 51 8.70 4.41 5.73
N GLY A 52 7.95 3.38 5.30
CA GLY A 52 7.24 2.43 6.15
C GLY A 52 5.80 2.79 6.55
N VAL A 53 5.18 3.82 5.97
CA VAL A 53 3.88 4.34 6.48
C VAL A 53 2.75 3.31 6.45
N ALA A 54 2.58 2.51 5.39
CA ALA A 54 1.52 1.51 5.37
C ALA A 54 1.76 0.42 6.43
N SER A 55 2.98 -0.10 6.53
CA SER A 55 3.38 -1.04 7.59
C SER A 55 3.12 -0.50 9.00
N LEU A 56 3.51 0.75 9.28
CA LEU A 56 3.31 1.37 10.59
C LEU A 56 1.82 1.58 10.90
N CYS A 57 1.02 1.99 9.91
CA CYS A 57 -0.43 2.10 10.07
C CYS A 57 -1.08 0.74 10.32
N LEU A 58 -0.63 -0.31 9.64
CA LEU A 58 -1.13 -1.67 9.85
C LEU A 58 -0.78 -2.20 11.26
N LEU A 59 0.45 -1.98 11.71
CA LEU A 59 0.91 -2.36 13.06
C LEU A 59 0.17 -1.58 14.17
N ALA A 60 -0.13 -0.29 13.95
CA ALA A 60 -0.92 0.51 14.88
C ALA A 60 -2.40 0.07 14.96
N ARG A 61 -2.95 -0.44 13.86
CA ARG A 61 -4.33 -0.96 13.79
C ARG A 61 -4.45 -2.38 14.33
N VAL A 62 -3.46 -3.24 14.09
CA VAL A 62 -3.49 -4.65 14.47
C VAL A 62 -2.25 -4.97 15.31
N PRO A 63 -2.36 -4.85 16.65
CA PRO A 63 -1.29 -5.24 17.57
C PRO A 63 -0.86 -6.70 17.37
N ASP A 64 0.39 -6.99 17.74
CA ASP A 64 1.03 -8.32 17.65
C ASP A 64 1.20 -8.89 16.24
N MET A 65 0.98 -8.10 15.18
CA MET A 65 1.48 -8.46 13.85
C MET A 65 2.99 -8.23 13.74
N ARG A 66 3.62 -8.94 12.80
CA ARG A 66 5.01 -8.69 12.40
C ARG A 66 5.05 -8.40 10.92
N ILE A 67 5.73 -7.32 10.53
CA ILE A 67 5.82 -6.92 9.13
C ILE A 67 7.27 -6.88 8.69
N THR A 68 7.52 -7.38 7.48
CA THR A 68 8.76 -7.13 6.76
C THR A 68 8.47 -6.14 5.62
N GLY A 69 9.24 -5.07 5.53
CA GLY A 69 9.21 -4.13 4.42
C GLY A 69 10.42 -4.35 3.51
N LEU A 70 10.19 -4.45 2.20
CA LEU A 70 11.22 -4.45 1.17
C LEU A 70 11.32 -3.06 0.56
N GLU A 71 12.53 -2.49 0.51
CA GLU A 71 12.76 -1.20 -0.13
C GLU A 71 14.08 -1.24 -0.92
N ILE A 72 14.07 -0.69 -2.14
CA ILE A 72 15.25 -0.69 -3.02
C ILE A 72 16.16 0.51 -2.75
N GLN A 73 15.61 1.64 -2.29
CA GLN A 73 16.36 2.85 -2.05
C GLN A 73 16.93 2.88 -0.62
N PRO A 74 18.26 2.89 -0.44
CA PRO A 74 18.89 2.81 0.89
C PRO A 74 18.46 3.93 1.85
N SER A 75 18.24 5.14 1.32
CA SER A 75 17.82 6.31 2.09
C SER A 75 16.39 6.18 2.64
N TYR A 76 15.46 5.64 1.83
CA TYR A 76 14.09 5.35 2.28
C TYR A 76 14.07 4.17 3.25
N ALA A 77 14.86 3.11 2.98
CA ALA A 77 15.01 1.97 3.88
C ALA A 77 15.54 2.40 5.26
N ALA A 78 16.53 3.29 5.30
CA ALA A 78 17.04 3.87 6.54
C ALA A 78 15.97 4.66 7.31
N LEU A 79 15.16 5.46 6.61
CA LEU A 79 14.03 6.17 7.23
C LEU A 79 12.95 5.22 7.75
N ALA A 80 12.62 4.14 7.02
CA ALA A 80 11.68 3.13 7.50
C ALA A 80 12.17 2.45 8.79
N ARG A 81 13.47 2.10 8.85
CA ARG A 81 14.08 1.55 10.08
C ARG A 81 13.99 2.54 11.24
N ARG A 82 14.29 3.82 10.99
CA ARG A 82 14.19 4.88 11.99
C ARG A 82 12.76 5.04 12.50
N ASN A 83 11.78 5.14 11.59
CA ASN A 83 10.37 5.29 11.95
C ASN A 83 9.84 4.08 12.74
N ALA A 84 10.25 2.86 12.37
CA ALA A 84 9.93 1.64 13.11
C ALA A 84 10.49 1.67 14.54
N ALA A 85 11.78 2.05 14.69
CA ALA A 85 12.43 2.13 15.99
C ALA A 85 11.78 3.19 16.90
N GLU A 86 11.52 4.40 16.38
CA GLU A 86 10.90 5.49 17.16
C GLU A 86 9.45 5.18 17.56
N SER A 87 8.73 4.38 16.78
CA SER A 87 7.35 3.95 17.10
C SER A 87 7.27 2.66 17.92
N GLY A 88 8.39 1.99 18.18
CA GLY A 88 8.41 0.66 18.81
C GLY A 88 7.71 -0.42 17.99
N ALA A 89 7.57 -0.21 16.68
CA ALA A 89 6.81 -1.09 15.80
C ALA A 89 7.62 -2.33 15.40
N ALA A 90 6.94 -3.48 15.30
CA ALA A 90 7.53 -4.74 14.83
C ALA A 90 7.67 -4.78 13.28
N LEU A 91 8.44 -3.83 12.74
CA LEU A 91 8.77 -3.71 11.32
C LEU A 91 10.26 -4.00 11.06
N GLU A 92 10.52 -5.11 10.37
CA GLU A 92 11.82 -5.45 9.81
C GLU A 92 11.96 -4.82 8.42
N VAL A 93 13.06 -4.11 8.12
CA VAL A 93 13.27 -3.51 6.79
C VAL A 93 14.45 -4.15 6.09
N VAL A 94 14.16 -4.78 4.95
CA VAL A 94 15.13 -5.41 4.05
C VAL A 94 15.38 -4.48 2.88
N GLU A 95 16.65 -4.11 2.69
CA GLU A 95 17.08 -3.32 1.54
C GLU A 95 17.44 -4.26 0.40
N ALA A 96 16.63 -4.30 -0.66
CA ALA A 96 16.88 -5.11 -1.83
C ALA A 96 15.94 -4.74 -2.98
N ASP A 97 16.36 -5.11 -4.19
CA ASP A 97 15.52 -5.09 -5.38
C ASP A 97 14.49 -6.24 -5.33
N LEU A 98 13.24 -5.93 -5.66
CA LEU A 98 12.16 -6.90 -5.82
C LEU A 98 12.47 -7.97 -6.88
N ALA A 99 13.17 -7.60 -7.94
CA ALA A 99 13.63 -8.55 -8.96
C ALA A 99 14.73 -9.48 -8.45
N GLN A 100 15.41 -9.14 -7.35
CA GLN A 100 16.54 -9.87 -6.79
C GLN A 100 16.42 -10.06 -5.27
N LEU A 101 15.28 -10.60 -4.82
CA LEU A 101 15.04 -10.83 -3.40
C LEU A 101 16.16 -11.66 -2.75
N PRO A 102 16.66 -11.30 -1.55
CA PRO A 102 17.67 -12.06 -0.86
C PRO A 102 17.13 -13.42 -0.37
N ALA A 103 18.02 -14.41 -0.21
CA ALA A 103 17.64 -15.80 0.12
C ALA A 103 16.72 -15.90 1.35
N HIS A 104 17.08 -15.21 2.43
CA HIS A 104 16.29 -15.22 3.67
C HIS A 104 14.85 -14.72 3.48
N LEU A 105 14.58 -13.86 2.49
CA LEU A 105 13.22 -13.41 2.16
C LEU A 105 12.55 -14.34 1.13
N ARG A 106 13.33 -14.94 0.22
CA ARG A 106 12.86 -15.98 -0.72
C ARG A 106 12.47 -17.30 -0.07
N ASP A 107 12.87 -17.53 1.17
CA ASP A 107 12.53 -18.75 1.91
C ASP A 107 11.36 -18.53 2.89
N ARG A 108 10.87 -17.29 3.01
CA ARG A 108 9.76 -16.91 3.89
C ARG A 108 8.44 -16.84 3.14
N GLN A 109 7.36 -17.24 3.82
CA GLN A 109 5.99 -17.00 3.39
C GLN A 109 5.23 -16.20 4.46
N PHE A 110 4.28 -15.39 4.01
CA PHE A 110 3.55 -14.44 4.84
C PHE A 110 2.04 -14.66 4.74
N ASP A 111 1.30 -14.32 5.80
CA ASP A 111 -0.17 -14.32 5.78
C ASP A 111 -0.72 -13.33 4.76
N HIS A 112 -0.07 -12.17 4.68
CA HIS A 112 -0.43 -11.08 3.79
C HIS A 112 0.79 -10.59 3.03
N VAL A 113 0.61 -10.27 1.76
CA VAL A 113 1.57 -9.45 1.02
C VAL A 113 0.83 -8.25 0.47
N PHE A 114 1.39 -7.06 0.60
CA PHE A 114 0.74 -5.85 0.13
C PHE A 114 1.74 -4.87 -0.48
N ALA A 115 1.26 -4.02 -1.37
CA ALA A 115 2.11 -3.03 -2.01
C ALA A 115 1.31 -1.80 -2.47
N ASN A 116 1.98 -0.64 -2.42
CA ASN A 116 1.55 0.59 -3.08
C ASN A 116 2.60 0.94 -4.16
N PRO A 117 2.61 0.23 -5.30
CA PRO A 117 3.62 0.45 -6.32
C PRO A 117 3.44 1.81 -7.02
N PRO A 118 4.51 2.35 -7.64
CA PRO A 118 4.46 3.61 -8.38
C PRO A 118 3.28 3.70 -9.38
N TYR A 119 2.75 4.91 -9.54
CA TYR A 119 1.50 5.14 -10.28
C TYR A 119 1.66 5.37 -11.78
N PHE A 120 2.81 5.86 -12.24
CA PHE A 120 2.99 6.23 -13.64
C PHE A 120 3.71 5.12 -14.42
N LEU A 121 3.27 4.92 -15.67
CA LEU A 121 4.02 4.19 -16.69
C LEU A 121 5.08 5.17 -17.23
N ARG A 122 6.36 4.79 -17.22
CA ARG A 122 7.46 5.66 -17.67
C ARG A 122 7.29 6.10 -19.13
N ASP A 123 6.63 5.28 -19.96
CA ASP A 123 6.32 5.58 -21.37
C ASP A 123 5.34 6.75 -21.57
N ALA A 124 4.70 7.24 -20.49
CA ALA A 124 3.73 8.33 -20.52
C ALA A 124 4.14 9.58 -19.69
N SER A 125 5.34 9.62 -19.11
CA SER A 125 5.80 10.74 -18.28
C SER A 125 7.23 11.17 -18.57
N VAL A 126 7.43 12.47 -18.81
CA VAL A 126 8.75 13.12 -18.85
C VAL A 126 9.51 12.80 -17.56
N SER A 127 10.77 12.37 -17.68
CA SER A 127 11.62 12.03 -16.54
C SER A 127 11.62 13.15 -15.50
N ALA A 128 11.42 12.77 -14.23
CA ALA A 128 11.55 13.75 -13.15
C ALA A 128 13.04 14.13 -12.99
N ALA A 129 13.34 15.42 -12.84
CA ALA A 129 14.71 15.91 -12.64
C ALA A 129 15.37 15.42 -11.33
N ASP A 130 14.63 14.73 -10.47
CA ASP A 130 15.09 14.12 -9.21
C ASP A 130 15.05 12.59 -9.34
N PRO A 131 16.21 11.88 -9.30
CA PRO A 131 16.28 10.43 -9.43
C PRO A 131 15.43 9.65 -8.42
N GLY A 132 15.29 10.15 -7.18
CA GLY A 132 14.47 9.49 -6.16
C GLY A 132 12.97 9.65 -6.43
N ARG A 133 12.59 10.71 -7.14
CA ARG A 133 11.22 10.94 -7.60
C ARG A 133 10.90 10.10 -8.84
N ASP A 134 11.87 9.86 -9.71
CA ASP A 134 11.67 9.03 -10.92
C ASP A 134 11.40 7.55 -10.58
N ILE A 135 12.15 6.98 -9.62
CA ILE A 135 11.92 5.61 -9.13
C ILE A 135 10.56 5.48 -8.42
N ALA A 136 10.19 6.47 -7.59
CA ALA A 136 8.94 6.45 -6.84
C ALA A 136 7.69 6.76 -7.68
N LEU A 137 7.83 7.47 -8.81
CA LEU A 137 6.71 7.81 -9.69
C LEU A 137 6.58 6.87 -10.89
N GLY A 138 7.68 6.33 -11.44
CA GLY A 138 7.69 5.51 -12.66
C GLY A 138 8.68 4.36 -12.59
N GLY A 139 8.73 3.65 -11.46
CA GLY A 139 9.63 2.51 -11.24
C GLY A 139 9.67 1.53 -12.42
N GLU A 140 10.87 1.07 -12.76
CA GLU A 140 11.15 0.27 -13.96
C GLU A 140 10.53 -1.15 -13.90
N THR A 141 10.12 -1.59 -12.72
CA THR A 141 9.63 -2.94 -12.48
C THR A 141 8.15 -3.10 -12.93
N PRO A 142 7.85 -3.94 -13.93
CA PRO A 142 6.49 -4.20 -14.41
C PRO A 142 5.56 -4.70 -13.30
N LEU A 143 4.27 -4.31 -13.30
CA LEU A 143 3.32 -4.76 -12.27
C LEU A 143 3.18 -6.29 -12.21
N ALA A 144 3.43 -6.97 -13.32
CA ALA A 144 3.47 -8.42 -13.37
C ALA A 144 4.52 -9.01 -12.40
N ASP A 145 5.68 -8.37 -12.26
CA ASP A 145 6.76 -8.84 -11.39
C ASP A 145 6.44 -8.57 -9.92
N TRP A 146 5.80 -7.43 -9.61
CA TRP A 146 5.25 -7.15 -8.29
C TRP A 146 4.27 -8.23 -7.85
N VAL A 147 3.32 -8.57 -8.74
CA VAL A 147 2.33 -9.62 -8.48
C VAL A 147 2.98 -10.99 -8.36
N GLU A 148 3.94 -11.32 -9.23
CA GLU A 148 4.61 -12.61 -9.20
C GLU A 148 5.37 -12.79 -7.88
N THR A 149 6.14 -11.79 -7.48
CA THR A 149 6.84 -11.77 -6.20
C THR A 149 5.84 -11.91 -5.06
N ALA A 150 4.78 -11.11 -5.04
CA ALA A 150 3.78 -11.19 -3.99
C ALA A 150 3.11 -12.57 -3.90
N ALA A 151 2.75 -13.15 -5.05
CA ALA A 151 2.12 -14.46 -5.13
C ALA A 151 3.05 -15.61 -4.73
N ARG A 152 4.36 -15.46 -4.86
CA ARG A 152 5.37 -16.42 -4.36
C ARG A 152 5.63 -16.29 -2.86
N ARG A 153 5.47 -15.08 -2.30
CA ARG A 153 5.70 -14.80 -0.88
C ARG A 153 4.46 -14.99 -0.01
N VAL A 154 3.26 -14.95 -0.56
CA VAL A 154 2.04 -15.21 0.22
C VAL A 154 1.85 -16.71 0.47
N ARG A 155 1.50 -17.08 1.70
CA ARG A 155 1.20 -18.47 2.06
C ARG A 155 -0.12 -18.95 1.44
N PRO A 156 -0.36 -20.26 1.28
CA PRO A 156 -1.66 -20.79 0.89
C PRO A 156 -2.79 -20.20 1.73
N LYS A 157 -3.90 -19.81 1.09
CA LYS A 157 -5.04 -19.13 1.71
C LYS A 157 -4.77 -17.71 2.25
N GLY A 158 -3.54 -17.20 2.17
CA GLY A 158 -3.20 -15.81 2.47
C GLY A 158 -3.67 -14.83 1.37
N TYR A 159 -3.56 -13.53 1.66
CA TYR A 159 -4.02 -12.47 0.76
C TYR A 159 -2.87 -11.66 0.18
N VAL A 160 -3.04 -11.26 -1.08
CA VAL A 160 -2.23 -10.23 -1.72
C VAL A 160 -3.11 -9.02 -1.97
N SER A 161 -2.68 -7.82 -1.55
CA SER A 161 -3.46 -6.58 -1.68
C SER A 161 -2.66 -5.46 -2.32
N PHE A 162 -3.27 -4.70 -3.22
CA PHE A 162 -2.67 -3.53 -3.85
C PHE A 162 -3.64 -2.34 -3.76
N ILE A 163 -3.07 -1.14 -3.65
CA ILE A 163 -3.76 0.10 -4.02
C ILE A 163 -3.10 0.65 -5.28
N GLN A 164 -3.90 1.15 -6.22
CA GLN A 164 -3.38 1.64 -7.49
C GLN A 164 -4.39 2.56 -8.19
N ARG A 165 -3.93 3.39 -9.13
CA ARG A 165 -4.80 4.18 -10.00
C ARG A 165 -5.56 3.32 -11.01
N VAL A 166 -6.82 3.67 -11.26
CA VAL A 166 -7.74 2.90 -12.11
C VAL A 166 -7.24 2.63 -13.52
N GLU A 167 -6.40 3.49 -14.09
CA GLU A 167 -5.83 3.32 -15.42
C GLU A 167 -4.93 2.07 -15.51
N ARG A 168 -4.33 1.65 -14.39
CA ARG A 168 -3.52 0.43 -14.31
C ARG A 168 -4.34 -0.83 -14.00
N LEU A 169 -5.64 -0.71 -13.74
CA LEU A 169 -6.50 -1.85 -13.38
C LEU A 169 -6.44 -2.99 -14.42
N PRO A 170 -6.51 -2.75 -15.75
CA PRO A 170 -6.48 -3.85 -16.72
C PRO A 170 -5.22 -4.71 -16.64
N GLU A 171 -4.05 -4.09 -16.43
CA GLU A 171 -2.79 -4.80 -16.30
C GLU A 171 -2.67 -5.52 -14.97
N LEU A 172 -2.98 -4.83 -13.87
CA LEU A 172 -2.88 -5.42 -12.53
C LEU A 172 -3.84 -6.60 -12.37
N LEU A 173 -5.08 -6.47 -12.87
CA LEU A 173 -6.07 -7.54 -12.85
C LEU A 173 -5.58 -8.76 -13.64
N ARG A 174 -5.02 -8.55 -14.83
CA ARG A 174 -4.45 -9.64 -15.64
C ARG A 174 -3.32 -10.36 -14.91
N ALA A 175 -2.37 -9.61 -14.36
CA ALA A 175 -1.26 -10.16 -13.60
C ALA A 175 -1.75 -10.97 -12.39
N MET A 176 -2.71 -10.42 -11.62
CA MET A 176 -3.27 -11.09 -10.45
C MET A 176 -4.03 -12.36 -10.81
N GLN A 177 -4.83 -12.36 -11.89
CA GLN A 177 -5.58 -13.54 -12.33
C GLN A 177 -4.67 -14.71 -12.70
N ALA A 178 -3.45 -14.44 -13.19
CA ALA A 178 -2.50 -15.48 -13.55
C ALA A 178 -1.94 -16.24 -12.32
N ARG A 179 -2.00 -15.66 -11.11
CA ARG A 179 -1.29 -16.17 -9.93
C ARG A 179 -2.14 -16.35 -8.68
N LEU A 180 -3.30 -15.70 -8.63
CA LEU A 180 -4.20 -15.61 -7.48
C LEU A 180 -5.65 -15.83 -7.93
N GLY A 181 -6.49 -16.31 -7.03
CA GLY A 181 -7.93 -16.45 -7.28
C GLY A 181 -8.78 -15.71 -6.25
N SER A 182 -10.11 -15.81 -6.35
CA SER A 182 -11.03 -15.07 -5.46
C SER A 182 -10.75 -13.57 -5.44
N LEU A 183 -10.45 -13.02 -6.63
CA LEU A 183 -10.08 -11.63 -6.79
C LEU A 183 -11.27 -10.71 -6.50
N GLN A 184 -10.98 -9.60 -5.83
CA GLN A 184 -11.96 -8.59 -5.47
C GLN A 184 -11.39 -7.21 -5.76
N VAL A 185 -12.17 -6.34 -6.40
CA VAL A 185 -11.83 -4.94 -6.67
C VAL A 185 -12.80 -4.04 -5.92
N LEU A 186 -12.26 -3.05 -5.23
CA LEU A 186 -12.98 -2.06 -4.44
C LEU A 186 -12.58 -0.65 -4.93
N PRO A 187 -13.39 -0.02 -5.79
CA PRO A 187 -13.13 1.34 -6.26
C PRO A 187 -13.20 2.36 -5.11
N LEU A 188 -12.33 3.37 -5.17
CA LEU A 188 -12.34 4.53 -4.26
C LEU A 188 -12.83 5.74 -5.05
N MET A 189 -14.10 6.10 -4.83
CA MET A 189 -14.77 7.19 -5.52
C MET A 189 -14.50 8.50 -4.79
N PRO A 190 -13.95 9.53 -5.45
CA PRO A 190 -13.67 10.79 -4.78
C PRO A 190 -14.95 11.43 -4.22
N ARG A 191 -16.01 11.48 -5.04
CA ARG A 191 -17.34 12.02 -4.70
C ARG A 191 -18.41 11.29 -5.50
N ARG A 192 -19.67 11.53 -5.16
CA ARG A 192 -20.82 11.01 -5.92
C ARG A 192 -20.79 11.50 -7.37
N GLY A 193 -21.10 10.62 -8.31
CA GLY A 193 -21.15 10.95 -9.75
C GLY A 193 -19.79 11.24 -10.38
N ARG A 194 -18.68 11.02 -9.67
CA ARG A 194 -17.33 11.17 -10.20
C ARG A 194 -16.70 9.80 -10.46
N GLU A 195 -15.89 9.73 -11.50
CA GLU A 195 -15.11 8.53 -11.81
C GLU A 195 -14.16 8.22 -10.64
N SER A 196 -13.99 6.93 -10.35
CA SER A 196 -12.99 6.49 -9.39
C SER A 196 -11.60 6.76 -9.96
N GLN A 197 -10.69 7.26 -9.14
CA GLN A 197 -9.31 7.49 -9.55
C GLN A 197 -8.36 6.44 -8.98
N LEU A 198 -8.72 5.87 -7.83
CA LEU A 198 -7.98 4.81 -7.14
C LEU A 198 -8.87 3.60 -6.95
N PHE A 199 -8.25 2.44 -6.79
CA PHE A 199 -8.92 1.22 -6.35
C PHE A 199 -8.01 0.42 -5.43
N LEU A 200 -8.64 -0.33 -4.54
CA LEU A 200 -8.03 -1.43 -3.83
C LEU A 200 -8.36 -2.73 -4.57
N ILE A 201 -7.39 -3.61 -4.73
CA ILE A 201 -7.61 -4.96 -5.23
C ILE A 201 -6.98 -5.96 -4.27
N ARG A 202 -7.66 -7.10 -4.07
CA ARG A 202 -7.07 -8.21 -3.33
C ARG A 202 -7.34 -9.55 -4.00
N GLY A 203 -6.40 -10.47 -3.85
CA GLY A 203 -6.52 -11.85 -4.29
C GLY A 203 -6.08 -12.83 -3.21
N ARG A 204 -6.58 -14.07 -3.28
CA ARG A 204 -6.25 -15.12 -2.32
C ARG A 204 -5.43 -16.23 -2.98
N LYS A 205 -4.35 -16.66 -2.32
CA LYS A 205 -3.53 -17.78 -2.82
C LYS A 205 -4.33 -19.08 -2.79
N GLY A 206 -4.54 -19.69 -3.96
CA GLY A 206 -5.38 -20.87 -4.12
C GLY A 206 -6.88 -20.61 -3.95
N GLY A 207 -7.32 -19.35 -4.00
CA GLY A 207 -8.74 -19.00 -3.97
C GLY A 207 -9.49 -19.48 -5.22
N ARG A 208 -10.77 -19.86 -5.06
CA ARG A 208 -11.63 -20.37 -6.15
C ARG A 208 -12.98 -19.67 -6.28
N ALA A 209 -13.30 -18.73 -5.38
CA ALA A 209 -14.51 -17.91 -5.51
C ALA A 209 -14.45 -17.07 -6.80
N ALA A 210 -15.63 -16.74 -7.33
CA ALA A 210 -15.78 -15.85 -8.48
C ALA A 210 -15.16 -14.48 -8.21
N PHE A 211 -14.74 -13.81 -9.29
CA PHE A 211 -14.33 -12.41 -9.26
C PHE A 211 -15.47 -11.54 -8.71
N ARG A 212 -15.13 -10.53 -7.89
CA ARG A 212 -16.09 -9.54 -7.40
C ARG A 212 -15.61 -8.12 -7.70
N LEU A 213 -16.47 -7.35 -8.34
CA LEU A 213 -16.35 -5.89 -8.40
C LEU A 213 -17.34 -5.30 -7.39
N HIS A 214 -16.82 -4.61 -6.39
CA HIS A 214 -17.63 -4.01 -5.34
C HIS A 214 -18.16 -2.65 -5.76
N ALA A 215 -19.24 -2.21 -5.10
CA ALA A 215 -19.64 -0.81 -5.12
C ALA A 215 -18.48 0.05 -4.59
N GLY A 216 -18.26 1.21 -5.22
CA GLY A 216 -17.19 2.10 -4.81
C GLY A 216 -17.45 2.69 -3.42
N ILE A 217 -16.37 2.93 -2.66
CA ILE A 217 -16.43 3.66 -1.40
C ILE A 217 -16.25 5.15 -1.68
N ARG A 218 -17.15 5.98 -1.17
CA ARG A 218 -17.04 7.43 -1.29
C ARG A 218 -16.00 7.97 -0.31
N MET A 219 -15.02 8.69 -0.84
CA MET A 219 -13.97 9.33 -0.08
C MET A 219 -14.48 10.57 0.65
N HIS A 220 -15.22 11.45 -0.04
CA HIS A 220 -15.65 12.73 0.50
C HIS A 220 -17.18 12.93 0.49
N GLU A 221 -17.67 13.70 1.47
CA GLU A 221 -19.04 14.16 1.63
C GLU A 221 -19.38 15.32 0.69
N GLY A 222 -20.57 15.30 0.09
CA GLY A 222 -21.04 16.30 -0.86
C GLY A 222 -20.50 16.11 -2.28
N ASP A 223 -21.17 16.77 -3.24
CA ASP A 223 -20.89 16.60 -4.67
C ASP A 223 -19.71 17.46 -5.15
N THR A 224 -19.39 18.55 -4.44
CA THR A 224 -18.29 19.47 -4.73
C THR A 224 -17.51 19.83 -3.47
N HIS A 225 -16.29 20.35 -3.63
CA HIS A 225 -15.51 20.90 -2.52
C HIS A 225 -15.97 22.33 -2.27
N THR A 226 -16.69 22.55 -1.17
CA THR A 226 -17.36 23.83 -0.88
C THR A 226 -16.60 24.73 0.10
N ARG A 227 -15.63 24.17 0.85
CA ARG A 227 -14.86 24.86 1.89
C ARG A 227 -13.49 24.21 2.03
N ASP A 228 -12.48 25.00 2.38
CA ASP A 228 -11.10 24.56 2.62
C ASP A 228 -10.97 23.83 3.97
N GLN A 229 -11.75 22.76 4.14
CA GLN A 229 -11.78 21.90 5.32
C GLN A 229 -11.85 20.43 4.89
N GLU A 230 -11.39 19.55 5.78
CA GLU A 230 -11.51 18.11 5.59
C GLU A 230 -12.99 17.72 5.42
N SER A 231 -13.27 16.97 4.36
CA SER A 231 -14.64 16.57 3.97
C SER A 231 -14.75 15.07 3.76
N TYR A 232 -13.93 14.26 4.42
CA TYR A 232 -14.05 12.80 4.30
C TYR A 232 -15.38 12.29 4.85
N THR A 233 -15.89 11.20 4.25
CA THR A 233 -17.02 10.46 4.82
C THR A 233 -16.67 9.89 6.19
N SER A 234 -17.67 9.58 7.01
CA SER A 234 -17.45 9.04 8.37
C SER A 234 -16.50 7.84 8.39
N ASP A 235 -16.69 6.92 7.46
CA ASP A 235 -15.92 5.68 7.40
C ASP A 235 -14.47 5.94 7.00
N ILE A 236 -14.25 6.82 6.02
CA ILE A 236 -12.90 7.18 5.57
C ILE A 236 -12.18 8.03 6.62
N ARG A 237 -12.89 8.91 7.31
CA ARG A 237 -12.32 9.63 8.45
C ARG A 237 -11.89 8.66 9.54
N ALA A 238 -12.70 7.67 9.90
CA ALA A 238 -12.34 6.67 10.90
C ALA A 238 -11.10 5.86 10.48
N VAL A 239 -10.96 5.55 9.19
CA VAL A 239 -9.73 4.94 8.65
C VAL A 239 -8.52 5.86 8.82
N LEU A 240 -8.62 7.11 8.36
CA LEU A 240 -7.49 8.05 8.29
C LEU A 240 -7.09 8.65 9.64
N ARG A 241 -8.02 8.71 10.60
CA ARG A 241 -7.83 9.34 11.92
C ARG A 241 -7.76 8.34 13.05
N ASP A 242 -8.53 7.26 13.00
CA ASP A 242 -8.64 6.33 14.13
C ASP A 242 -8.00 4.97 13.85
N GLY A 243 -7.51 4.75 12.63
CA GLY A 243 -6.95 3.47 12.22
C GLY A 243 -8.02 2.39 12.10
N ALA A 244 -9.25 2.74 11.76
CA ALA A 244 -10.30 1.75 11.51
C ALA A 244 -9.94 0.84 10.31
N ALA A 245 -10.50 -0.37 10.30
CA ALA A 245 -10.38 -1.26 9.15
C ALA A 245 -11.26 -0.77 7.98
N LEU A 246 -10.83 -1.02 6.76
CA LEU A 246 -11.60 -0.80 5.54
C LEU A 246 -11.93 -2.15 4.90
N PRO A 247 -12.91 -2.90 5.43
CA PRO A 247 -13.22 -4.23 4.92
C PRO A 247 -13.84 -4.13 3.53
N PHE A 248 -13.45 -5.05 2.65
CA PHE A 248 -14.21 -5.30 1.42
C PHE A 248 -15.61 -5.81 1.80
N PRO A 249 -16.69 -5.29 1.18
CA PRO A 249 -18.06 -5.72 1.46
C PRO A 249 -18.27 -7.24 1.28
N LYS A 250 -19.23 -7.80 2.02
CA LYS A 250 -19.58 -9.23 1.97
C LYS A 250 -20.49 -9.57 0.79
#